data_AF-A0A4Y9ZMV7-F1
#
_entry.id   AF-A0A4Y9ZMV7-F1
#
_cell.length_a   1.000
_cell.length_b   1.000
_cell.length_c   1.000
_cell.angle_alpha   90.00
_cell.angle_beta   90.00
_cell.angle_gamma   90.00
#
_symmetry.space_group_name_H-M   'P 1'
#
loop_
_entity.id
_entity.type
_entity.pdbx_description
1 polymer ?
#
loop_
_entity_poly.entity_id
_entity_poly.type
_entity_poly.pdbx_seq_one_letter_code
_entity_poly.pdbx_strand_id
1 'polypeptide(L)'
;MPFLKDLFLAYSMTDFSSDYSITDSMSPSAVILPQLEALQFTSKTLPECAIFMRHVSLPQTTHIRLNCASETFEETILPFSYLPPKRLGGLDPLPHRKIIVRFDSLYFWIFSFPSATDGYPSDIGASRLTMKTPRRGSQHVETGIAIVRLLGPLGLQSVTSLALGTREDFTGWSPILSVMHAVEEIEIPEHSWQPIARSLLINVLPDADDNLVPHMHMLCPHLRRLQFNDRFEKSRVDLAFFEVLATVLDERQESGSLVEAIVQGKHVTSRELRSLEEMKCNKVWKLVKQ
;
A
#
# COMPACT_ATOMS: atom_id res chain seq x y z
N MET A 1 24.74 -20.69 -16.82
CA MET A 1 24.31 -19.58 -17.70
C MET A 1 25.09 -18.34 -17.30
N PRO A 2 25.92 -17.75 -18.18
CA PRO A 2 26.67 -16.56 -17.82
C PRO A 2 25.75 -15.32 -17.83
N PHE A 3 25.73 -14.58 -16.73
CA PHE A 3 25.27 -13.17 -16.56
C PHE A 3 23.88 -12.78 -17.08
N LEU A 4 22.84 -13.58 -16.81
CA LEU A 4 21.47 -13.09 -16.98
C LEU A 4 21.17 -12.03 -15.91
N LYS A 5 21.25 -10.76 -16.30
CA LYS A 5 20.94 -9.60 -15.44
C LYS A 5 19.47 -9.20 -15.48
N ASP A 6 18.86 -9.27 -16.66
CA ASP A 6 17.47 -8.90 -16.86
C ASP A 6 16.68 -10.04 -17.47
N LEU A 7 15.52 -10.35 -16.89
CA LEU A 7 14.60 -11.37 -17.38
C LEU A 7 13.23 -10.74 -17.62
N PHE A 8 12.83 -10.67 -18.90
CA PHE A 8 11.51 -10.20 -19.31
C PHE A 8 10.72 -11.37 -19.88
N LEU A 9 9.62 -11.69 -19.21
CA LEU A 9 8.73 -12.77 -19.60
C LEU A 9 7.33 -12.19 -19.74
N ALA A 10 6.82 -12.19 -20.97
CA ALA A 10 5.43 -11.86 -21.26
C ALA A 10 4.74 -13.15 -21.71
N TYR A 11 3.89 -13.71 -20.87
CA TYR A 11 3.20 -14.95 -21.20
C TYR A 11 1.90 -14.65 -21.96
N SER A 12 1.81 -15.22 -23.16
CA SER A 12 0.57 -15.45 -23.91
C SER A 12 0.30 -16.96 -23.90
N MET A 13 0.03 -17.56 -22.75
CA MET A 13 -0.38 -18.97 -22.75
C MET A 13 -1.89 -19.06 -22.81
N THR A 14 -2.34 -19.65 -23.90
CA THR A 14 -3.61 -20.37 -24.02
C THR A 14 -3.69 -21.45 -22.94
N ASP A 15 -4.76 -21.39 -22.14
CA ASP A 15 -5.34 -22.45 -21.33
C ASP A 15 -4.41 -23.21 -20.36
N PHE A 16 -4.02 -22.55 -19.27
CA PHE A 16 -3.85 -23.29 -18.02
C PHE A 16 -5.24 -23.74 -17.57
N SER A 17 -5.54 -25.02 -17.78
CA SER A 17 -6.75 -25.67 -17.26
C SER A 17 -6.87 -25.37 -15.76
N SER A 18 -8.03 -24.85 -15.38
CA SER A 18 -8.38 -24.29 -14.06
C SER A 18 -8.52 -25.34 -12.95
N ASP A 19 -7.81 -26.46 -13.04
CA ASP A 19 -7.75 -27.44 -11.97
C ASP A 19 -6.69 -27.01 -10.96
N TYR A 20 -7.02 -25.98 -10.16
CA TYR A 20 -6.25 -25.54 -8.98
C TYR A 20 -6.25 -26.58 -7.85
N SER A 21 -6.22 -27.88 -8.17
CA SER A 21 -5.85 -28.90 -7.21
C SER A 21 -4.34 -28.75 -6.97
N ILE A 22 -4.01 -28.05 -5.89
CA ILE A 22 -2.65 -28.01 -5.33
C ILE A 22 -2.39 -29.42 -4.77
N THR A 23 -2.24 -30.40 -5.65
CA THR A 23 -1.76 -31.72 -5.28
C THR A 23 -0.24 -31.60 -5.15
N ASP A 24 0.22 -31.93 -3.95
CA ASP A 24 1.60 -31.86 -3.47
C ASP A 24 2.49 -32.91 -4.17
N SER A 25 2.49 -32.89 -5.50
CA SER A 25 3.39 -33.69 -6.34
C SER A 25 4.72 -32.96 -6.40
N MET A 26 5.79 -33.67 -6.00
CA MET A 26 7.18 -33.21 -5.89
C MET A 26 7.46 -31.86 -6.53
N SER A 27 7.44 -30.81 -5.70
CA SER A 27 7.67 -29.43 -6.14
C SER A 27 8.98 -29.38 -6.95
N PRO A 28 8.95 -29.04 -8.26
CA PRO A 28 10.17 -28.92 -9.03
C PRO A 28 11.13 -27.94 -8.34
N SER A 29 12.42 -28.29 -8.31
CA SER A 29 13.45 -27.47 -7.66
C SER A 29 13.43 -26.06 -8.22
N ALA A 30 13.53 -25.05 -7.34
CA ALA A 30 13.51 -23.65 -7.75
C ALA A 30 14.67 -23.34 -8.70
N VAL A 31 14.38 -22.58 -9.76
CA VAL A 31 15.39 -22.05 -10.68
C VAL A 31 16.14 -20.93 -9.98
N ILE A 32 17.45 -21.11 -9.85
CA ILE A 32 18.33 -20.17 -9.14
C ILE A 32 18.91 -19.18 -10.15
N LEU A 33 18.66 -17.89 -9.95
CA LEU A 33 19.13 -16.81 -10.83
C LEU A 33 20.03 -15.82 -10.06
N PRO A 34 21.27 -16.19 -9.72
CA PRO A 34 22.07 -15.51 -8.70
C PRO A 34 22.59 -14.12 -9.08
N GLN A 35 22.47 -13.72 -10.35
CA GLN A 35 22.97 -12.46 -10.88
C GLN A 35 21.84 -11.60 -11.46
N LEU A 36 20.58 -11.99 -11.23
CA LEU A 36 19.44 -11.25 -11.75
C LEU A 36 19.30 -9.93 -10.99
N GLU A 37 19.34 -8.84 -11.73
CA GLU A 37 19.15 -7.46 -11.26
C GLU A 37 17.70 -7.03 -11.46
N ALA A 38 17.05 -7.46 -12.55
CA ALA A 38 15.65 -7.16 -12.81
C ALA A 38 14.86 -8.37 -13.34
N LEU A 39 13.66 -8.55 -12.78
CA LEU A 39 12.65 -9.49 -13.25
C LEU A 39 11.39 -8.72 -13.62
N GLN A 40 10.93 -8.89 -14.86
CA GLN A 40 9.60 -8.47 -15.26
C GLN A 40 8.82 -9.68 -15.75
N PHE A 41 7.70 -9.96 -15.10
CA PHE A 41 6.78 -11.02 -15.47
C PHE A 41 5.38 -10.44 -15.71
N THR A 42 4.82 -10.73 -16.88
CA THR A 42 3.44 -10.41 -17.21
C THR A 42 2.66 -11.70 -17.42
N SER A 43 1.60 -11.90 -16.64
CA SER A 43 0.70 -13.05 -16.70
C SER A 43 -0.75 -12.63 -16.93
N LYS A 44 -1.65 -13.60 -17.15
CA LYS A 44 -3.09 -13.32 -17.22
C LYS A 44 -3.67 -13.15 -15.84
N THR A 45 -3.30 -14.00 -14.89
CA THR A 45 -3.90 -14.02 -13.55
C THR A 45 -2.85 -13.87 -12.43
N LEU A 46 -3.27 -13.41 -11.26
CA LEU A 46 -2.42 -13.34 -10.07
C LEU A 46 -1.91 -14.74 -9.61
N PRO A 47 -2.72 -15.81 -9.62
CA PRO A 47 -2.24 -17.16 -9.32
C PRO A 47 -1.07 -17.61 -10.21
N GLU A 48 -1.09 -17.29 -11.51
CA GLU A 48 0.05 -17.60 -12.41
C GLU A 48 1.33 -16.88 -11.98
N CYS A 49 1.23 -15.60 -11.57
CA CYS A 49 2.33 -14.87 -10.96
C CYS A 49 2.86 -15.59 -9.73
N ALA A 50 1.99 -15.97 -8.80
CA ALA A 50 2.42 -16.65 -7.58
C ALA A 50 3.07 -18.01 -7.83
N ILE A 51 2.53 -18.81 -8.74
CA ILE A 51 3.10 -20.10 -9.15
C ILE A 51 4.49 -19.88 -9.74
N PHE A 52 4.63 -18.96 -10.69
CA PHE A 52 5.94 -18.62 -11.26
C PHE A 52 6.94 -18.20 -10.18
N MET A 53 6.52 -17.32 -9.28
CA MET A 53 7.37 -16.79 -8.21
C MET A 53 7.78 -17.86 -7.20
N ARG A 54 6.97 -18.91 -6.98
CA ARG A 54 7.32 -20.07 -6.16
C ARG A 54 8.50 -20.87 -6.72
N HIS A 55 8.69 -20.86 -8.04
CA HIS A 55 9.72 -21.65 -8.73
C HIS A 55 10.98 -20.88 -9.07
N VAL A 56 11.10 -19.61 -8.64
CA VAL A 56 12.32 -18.81 -8.84
C VAL A 56 12.95 -18.43 -7.51
N SER A 57 14.27 -18.55 -7.43
CA SER A 57 15.06 -18.02 -6.32
C SER A 57 15.91 -16.86 -6.84
N LEU A 58 15.69 -15.68 -6.26
CA LEU A 58 16.26 -14.42 -6.70
C LEU A 58 17.14 -13.80 -5.61
N PRO A 59 18.18 -13.04 -5.98
CA PRO A 59 18.90 -12.17 -5.06
C PRO A 59 17.96 -11.17 -4.38
N GLN A 60 18.33 -10.80 -3.15
CA GLN A 60 17.67 -9.77 -2.36
C GLN A 60 17.55 -8.41 -3.06
N THR A 61 18.49 -8.15 -3.95
CA THR A 61 18.70 -6.91 -4.69
C THR A 61 17.87 -6.83 -5.97
N THR A 62 17.21 -7.93 -6.35
CA THR A 62 16.47 -8.01 -7.61
C THR A 62 15.27 -7.07 -7.59
N HIS A 63 15.15 -6.23 -8.61
CA HIS A 63 13.95 -5.45 -8.86
C HIS A 63 12.88 -6.35 -9.48
N ILE A 64 11.70 -6.48 -8.85
CA ILE A 64 10.61 -7.35 -9.33
C ILE A 64 9.47 -6.49 -9.88
N ARG A 65 9.01 -6.77 -11.11
CA ARG A 65 7.83 -6.16 -11.74
C ARG A 65 6.87 -7.25 -12.18
N LEU A 66 5.72 -7.31 -11.54
CA LEU A 66 4.65 -8.22 -11.90
C LEU A 66 3.48 -7.44 -12.49
N ASN A 67 2.98 -7.91 -13.63
CA ASN A 67 1.77 -7.38 -14.23
C ASN A 67 0.79 -8.54 -14.45
N CYS A 68 -0.41 -8.44 -13.93
CA CYS A 68 -1.45 -9.45 -14.12
C CYS A 68 -2.83 -8.81 -14.21
N ALA A 69 -3.84 -9.60 -14.54
CA ALA A 69 -5.22 -9.28 -14.23
C ALA A 69 -5.70 -10.14 -13.06
N SER A 70 -6.87 -9.79 -12.55
CA SER A 70 -7.69 -10.63 -11.68
C SER A 70 -9.02 -10.82 -12.40
N GLU A 71 -9.41 -12.08 -12.62
CA GLU A 71 -10.68 -12.42 -13.25
C GLU A 71 -11.82 -12.33 -12.24
N THR A 72 -11.54 -12.74 -11.00
CA THR A 72 -12.48 -12.66 -9.88
C THR A 72 -11.82 -12.06 -8.67
N PHE A 73 -12.63 -11.40 -7.83
CA PHE A 73 -12.17 -10.88 -6.55
C PHE A 73 -11.63 -11.99 -5.64
N GLU A 74 -12.19 -13.20 -5.74
CA GLU A 74 -11.75 -14.37 -4.98
C GLU A 74 -10.28 -14.72 -5.21
N GLU A 75 -9.73 -14.48 -6.41
CA GLU A 75 -8.30 -14.70 -6.67
C GLU A 75 -7.39 -13.85 -5.79
N THR A 76 -7.85 -12.67 -5.39
CA THR A 76 -7.07 -11.70 -4.61
C THR A 76 -7.03 -12.01 -3.11
N ILE A 77 -7.95 -12.85 -2.62
CA ILE A 77 -7.99 -13.31 -1.22
C ILE A 77 -7.29 -14.65 -1.03
N LEU A 78 -6.90 -15.32 -2.12
CA LEU A 78 -6.15 -16.57 -2.05
C LEU A 78 -4.80 -16.33 -1.35
N PRO A 79 -4.32 -17.29 -0.53
CA PRO A 79 -3.11 -17.14 0.28
C PRO A 79 -1.83 -17.32 -0.55
N PHE A 80 -1.77 -16.68 -1.72
CA PHE A 80 -0.67 -16.78 -2.65
C PHE A 80 0.36 -15.68 -2.40
N SER A 81 1.63 -16.09 -2.30
CA SER A 81 2.75 -15.14 -2.35
C SER A 81 3.13 -14.90 -3.80
N TYR A 82 2.97 -13.66 -4.27
CA TYR A 82 3.56 -13.20 -5.53
C TYR A 82 5.02 -12.77 -5.37
N LEU A 83 5.62 -12.97 -4.20
CA LEU A 83 7.06 -12.81 -3.97
C LEU A 83 7.75 -14.17 -3.87
N PRO A 84 9.03 -14.25 -4.26
CA PRO A 84 9.74 -15.51 -4.29
C PRO A 84 9.98 -16.04 -2.86
N PRO A 85 9.77 -17.34 -2.61
CA PRO A 85 9.98 -17.94 -1.30
C PRO A 85 11.47 -18.08 -1.02
N LYS A 86 11.95 -17.50 0.08
CA LYS A 86 13.33 -17.61 0.61
C LYS A 86 14.45 -17.26 -0.38
N ARG A 87 15.26 -16.28 0.01
CA ARG A 87 16.27 -15.67 -0.85
C ARG A 87 17.52 -16.54 -1.01
N LEU A 88 18.19 -16.37 -2.15
CA LEU A 88 19.53 -16.88 -2.38
C LEU A 88 20.47 -16.47 -1.24
N GLY A 89 21.12 -17.45 -0.61
CA GLY A 89 22.13 -17.21 0.44
C GLY A 89 21.64 -17.28 1.89
N GLY A 90 20.37 -17.64 2.13
CA GLY A 90 19.87 -17.89 3.50
C GLY A 90 19.73 -16.65 4.39
N LEU A 91 19.94 -15.45 3.83
CA LEU A 91 19.72 -14.18 4.51
C LEU A 91 18.23 -13.83 4.52
N ASP A 92 17.78 -13.21 5.62
CA ASP A 92 16.42 -12.69 5.75
C ASP A 92 16.10 -11.64 4.69
N PRO A 93 14.86 -11.56 4.21
CA PRO A 93 14.49 -10.55 3.24
C PRO A 93 14.75 -9.12 3.76
N LEU A 94 15.36 -8.28 2.91
CA LEU A 94 15.42 -6.83 3.12
C LEU A 94 14.02 -6.34 3.54
N PRO A 95 13.91 -5.69 4.71
CA PRO A 95 12.63 -5.23 5.21
C PRO A 95 12.07 -4.18 4.26
N HIS A 96 10.81 -4.34 3.85
CA HIS A 96 10.11 -3.29 3.11
C HIS A 96 9.78 -2.15 4.09
N ARG A 97 10.36 -0.98 3.84
CA ARG A 97 10.24 0.22 4.69
C ARG A 97 9.22 1.21 4.16
N LYS A 98 9.09 1.32 2.83
CA LYS A 98 8.07 2.14 2.18
C LYS A 98 7.15 1.29 1.33
N ILE A 99 5.84 1.50 1.47
CA ILE A 99 4.82 0.91 0.61
C ILE A 99 4.01 2.03 -0.03
N ILE A 100 3.75 1.90 -1.32
CA ILE A 100 2.82 2.77 -2.04
C ILE A 100 1.68 1.89 -2.54
N VAL A 101 0.46 2.19 -2.11
CA VAL A 101 -0.76 1.54 -2.56
C VAL A 101 -1.58 2.54 -3.35
N ARG A 102 -1.86 2.24 -4.61
CA ARG A 102 -2.73 3.05 -5.47
C ARG A 102 -3.84 2.22 -6.05
N PHE A 103 -5.03 2.81 -6.11
CA PHE A 103 -6.21 2.18 -6.69
C PHE A 103 -6.91 3.15 -7.63
N ASP A 104 -7.22 2.70 -8.85
CA ASP A 104 -8.14 3.40 -9.74
C ASP A 104 -9.21 2.44 -10.28
N SER A 105 -10.04 2.94 -11.19
CA SER A 105 -11.20 2.23 -11.72
C SER A 105 -10.89 0.90 -12.41
N LEU A 106 -9.65 0.68 -12.84
CA LEU A 106 -9.27 -0.51 -13.61
C LEU A 106 -8.03 -1.21 -13.07
N TYR A 107 -7.26 -0.55 -12.22
CA TYR A 107 -5.96 -1.02 -11.80
C TYR A 107 -5.73 -0.79 -10.31
N PHE A 108 -4.99 -1.75 -9.78
CA PHE A 108 -4.44 -1.71 -8.45
C PHE A 108 -2.92 -1.82 -8.56
N TRP A 109 -2.23 -0.97 -7.81
CA TRP A 109 -0.77 -0.95 -7.76
C TRP A 109 -0.28 -1.05 -6.32
N ILE A 110 0.66 -1.98 -6.11
CA ILE A 110 1.50 -2.02 -4.93
C ILE A 110 2.93 -1.80 -5.38
N PHE A 111 3.58 -0.81 -4.77
CA PHE A 111 5.02 -0.65 -4.85
C PHE A 111 5.59 -0.84 -3.45
N SER A 112 6.69 -1.55 -3.33
CA SER A 112 7.39 -1.70 -2.07
C SER A 112 8.88 -1.46 -2.24
N PHE A 113 9.46 -0.77 -1.27
CA PHE A 113 10.85 -0.34 -1.28
C PHE A 113 11.51 -0.73 0.04
N PRO A 114 12.77 -1.20 0.02
CA PRO A 114 13.50 -1.49 1.24
C PRO A 114 14.02 -0.25 1.95
N SER A 115 14.01 0.92 1.30
CA SER A 115 14.30 2.21 1.92
C SER A 115 13.01 3.01 2.16
N ALA A 116 13.02 3.85 3.20
CA ALA A 116 11.96 4.83 3.47
C ALA A 116 12.13 6.13 2.68
N THR A 117 13.35 6.41 2.18
CA THR A 117 13.68 7.63 1.45
C THR A 117 13.07 7.63 0.04
N ASP A 118 12.94 8.81 -0.57
CA ASP A 118 12.30 9.02 -1.87
C ASP A 118 12.71 7.99 -2.92
N GLY A 119 11.78 7.05 -3.17
CA GLY A 119 11.99 5.91 -4.03
C GLY A 119 11.98 6.33 -5.49
N TYR A 120 13.15 6.24 -6.12
CA TYR A 120 13.25 6.24 -7.58
C TYR A 120 13.13 4.79 -8.09
N PRO A 121 12.74 4.57 -9.36
CA PRO A 121 12.53 3.23 -9.94
C PRO A 121 13.81 2.35 -10.05
N SER A 122 14.93 2.78 -9.48
CA SER A 122 16.21 2.08 -9.41
C SER A 122 16.53 1.51 -8.03
N ASP A 123 15.60 1.59 -7.07
CA ASP A 123 15.86 1.08 -5.72
C ASP A 123 16.10 -0.43 -5.75
N ILE A 124 17.29 -0.80 -5.29
CA ILE A 124 17.75 -2.18 -5.15
C ILE A 124 16.72 -2.96 -4.32
N GLY A 125 16.23 -4.09 -4.83
CA GLY A 125 15.27 -4.94 -4.11
C GLY A 125 13.84 -4.40 -4.06
N ALA A 126 13.51 -3.37 -4.84
CA ALA A 126 12.14 -2.89 -4.96
C ALA A 126 11.24 -3.91 -5.67
N SER A 127 9.96 -3.94 -5.30
CA SER A 127 8.96 -4.76 -5.97
C SER A 127 7.75 -3.93 -6.39
N ARG A 128 7.16 -4.30 -7.52
CA ARG A 128 5.97 -3.69 -8.08
C ARG A 128 5.00 -4.78 -8.51
N LEU A 129 3.78 -4.73 -8.01
CA LEU A 129 2.63 -5.46 -8.53
C LEU A 129 1.68 -4.46 -9.19
N THR A 130 1.42 -4.67 -10.49
CA THR A 130 0.34 -4.01 -11.22
C THR A 130 -0.72 -5.05 -11.53
N MET A 131 -1.93 -4.86 -11.01
CA MET A 131 -3.02 -5.80 -11.22
C MET A 131 -4.20 -5.06 -11.85
N LYS A 132 -4.69 -5.56 -13.00
CA LYS A 132 -5.96 -5.10 -13.56
C LYS A 132 -7.09 -5.74 -12.78
N THR A 133 -7.99 -4.94 -12.23
CA THR A 133 -9.15 -5.42 -11.46
C THR A 133 -10.34 -5.68 -12.38
N PRO A 134 -11.22 -6.64 -12.05
CA PRO A 134 -12.45 -6.83 -12.80
C PRO A 134 -13.36 -5.62 -12.58
N ARG A 135 -13.95 -5.08 -13.66
CA ARG A 135 -14.97 -4.02 -13.55
C ARG A 135 -16.17 -4.58 -12.80
N ARG A 136 -16.39 -4.18 -11.55
CA ARG A 136 -17.62 -4.52 -10.81
C ARG A 136 -18.26 -3.27 -10.20
N GLY A 137 -19.58 -3.22 -10.29
CA GLY A 137 -20.38 -2.29 -9.52
C GLY A 137 -20.34 -2.66 -8.03
N SER A 138 -20.13 -1.65 -7.19
CA SER A 138 -20.52 -1.56 -5.77
C SER A 138 -19.89 -2.47 -4.69
N GLN A 139 -18.82 -3.24 -4.92
CA GLN A 139 -18.19 -4.08 -3.86
C GLN A 139 -16.97 -3.42 -3.16
N HIS A 140 -17.16 -2.27 -2.50
CA HIS A 140 -16.07 -1.53 -1.85
C HIS A 140 -15.48 -2.22 -0.60
N VAL A 141 -16.29 -2.95 0.18
CA VAL A 141 -15.86 -3.55 1.47
C VAL A 141 -14.91 -4.73 1.26
N GLU A 142 -15.17 -5.56 0.25
CA GLU A 142 -14.34 -6.72 -0.05
C GLU A 142 -12.91 -6.27 -0.40
N THR A 143 -12.79 -5.14 -1.11
CA THR A 143 -11.51 -4.59 -1.61
C THR A 143 -10.47 -4.35 -0.51
N GLY A 144 -10.87 -3.88 0.68
CA GLY A 144 -9.92 -3.67 1.79
C GLY A 144 -9.26 -4.96 2.27
N ILE A 145 -10.03 -6.05 2.37
CA ILE A 145 -9.54 -7.36 2.82
C ILE A 145 -8.56 -7.95 1.78
N ALA A 146 -8.89 -7.86 0.49
CA ALA A 146 -7.97 -8.31 -0.56
C ALA A 146 -6.66 -7.55 -0.52
N ILE A 147 -6.69 -6.22 -0.34
CA ILE A 147 -5.45 -5.44 -0.26
C ILE A 147 -4.60 -5.92 0.90
N VAL A 148 -5.18 -6.16 2.08
CA VAL A 148 -4.44 -6.73 3.23
C VAL A 148 -3.79 -8.08 2.88
N ARG A 149 -4.51 -8.96 2.17
CA ARG A 149 -3.98 -10.26 1.74
C ARG A 149 -2.82 -10.09 0.74
N LEU A 150 -2.97 -9.20 -0.23
CA LEU A 150 -1.93 -8.86 -1.20
C LEU A 150 -0.72 -8.18 -0.55
N LEU A 151 -0.90 -7.50 0.57
CA LEU A 151 0.19 -6.88 1.31
C LEU A 151 0.93 -7.88 2.22
N GLY A 152 0.30 -9.00 2.58
CA GLY A 152 0.86 -10.04 3.46
C GLY A 152 2.29 -10.49 3.10
N PRO A 153 2.59 -10.82 1.81
CA PRO A 153 3.93 -11.23 1.39
C PRO A 153 5.05 -10.21 1.64
N LEU A 154 4.70 -8.92 1.85
CA LEU A 154 5.68 -7.85 2.05
C LEU A 154 6.22 -7.74 3.48
N GLY A 155 5.67 -8.47 4.45
CA GLY A 155 6.13 -8.38 5.84
C GLY A 155 5.91 -6.99 6.45
N LEU A 156 4.65 -6.64 6.70
CA LEU A 156 4.21 -5.29 7.06
C LEU A 156 4.78 -4.71 8.36
N GLN A 157 5.38 -5.54 9.21
CA GLN A 157 5.89 -5.13 10.53
C GLN A 157 7.06 -4.12 10.43
N SER A 158 7.77 -4.07 9.30
CA SER A 158 8.92 -3.16 9.12
C SER A 158 8.57 -1.86 8.39
N VAL A 159 7.33 -1.71 7.93
CA VAL A 159 6.90 -0.60 7.09
C VAL A 159 6.73 0.64 7.96
N THR A 160 7.52 1.68 7.68
CA THR A 160 7.52 2.95 8.42
C THR A 160 6.93 4.10 7.61
N SER A 161 6.89 3.97 6.28
CA SER A 161 6.33 4.97 5.36
C SER A 161 5.29 4.34 4.45
N LEU A 162 4.11 4.96 4.35
CA LEU A 162 2.99 4.48 3.56
C LEU A 162 2.46 5.59 2.68
N ALA A 163 2.31 5.36 1.37
CA ALA A 163 1.61 6.29 0.49
C ALA A 163 0.31 5.67 -0.03
N LEU A 164 -0.81 6.37 0.15
CA LEU A 164 -2.15 5.87 -0.15
C LEU A 164 -2.86 6.77 -1.16
N GLY A 165 -3.12 6.25 -2.35
CA GLY A 165 -3.89 6.94 -3.39
C GLY A 165 -5.12 6.14 -3.81
N THR A 166 -6.25 6.80 -3.98
CA THR A 166 -7.41 6.24 -4.68
C THR A 166 -8.01 7.30 -5.60
N ARG A 167 -8.57 6.90 -6.75
CA ARG A 167 -9.34 7.82 -7.61
C ARG A 167 -10.86 7.71 -7.41
N GLU A 168 -11.29 6.71 -6.67
CA GLU A 168 -12.70 6.41 -6.43
C GLU A 168 -13.06 6.48 -4.94
N ASP A 169 -14.36 6.38 -4.66
CA ASP A 169 -14.97 6.28 -3.32
C ASP A 169 -14.65 4.92 -2.67
N PHE A 170 -13.37 4.58 -2.57
CA PHE A 170 -12.90 3.44 -1.81
C PHE A 170 -13.13 3.71 -0.32
N THR A 171 -13.95 2.93 0.36
CA THR A 171 -14.48 3.28 1.69
C THR A 171 -13.71 2.71 2.89
N GLY A 172 -12.68 1.87 2.70
CA GLY A 172 -12.11 1.09 3.81
C GLY A 172 -10.60 0.95 3.83
N TRP A 173 -9.87 1.99 4.27
CA TRP A 173 -8.43 1.85 4.56
C TRP A 173 -8.16 1.25 5.94
N SER A 174 -9.15 1.21 6.83
CA SER A 174 -8.99 0.71 8.20
C SER A 174 -8.36 -0.70 8.29
N PRO A 175 -8.76 -1.70 7.47
CA PRO A 175 -8.13 -3.03 7.52
C PRO A 175 -6.63 -3.01 7.19
N ILE A 176 -6.20 -2.08 6.33
CA ILE A 176 -4.79 -1.95 5.93
C ILE A 176 -4.01 -1.25 7.04
N LEU A 177 -4.58 -0.16 7.59
CA LEU A 177 -3.95 0.60 8.68
C LEU A 177 -3.90 -0.20 9.99
N SER A 178 -4.82 -1.14 10.22
CA SER A 178 -4.86 -1.95 11.44
C SER A 178 -3.71 -2.95 11.53
N VAL A 179 -3.12 -3.37 10.40
CA VAL A 179 -1.97 -4.30 10.37
C VAL A 179 -0.62 -3.59 10.22
N MET A 180 -0.62 -2.26 10.13
CA MET A 180 0.56 -1.43 9.87
C MET A 180 0.96 -0.62 11.11
N HIS A 181 1.31 -1.31 12.20
CA HIS A 181 1.58 -0.66 13.49
C HIS A 181 2.82 0.23 13.49
N ALA A 182 3.85 -0.13 12.72
CA ALA A 182 5.15 0.56 12.66
C ALA A 182 5.15 1.81 11.76
N VAL A 183 4.04 2.13 11.10
CA VAL A 183 3.95 3.28 10.19
C VAL A 183 4.08 4.58 10.98
N GLU A 184 5.09 5.37 10.62
CA GLU A 184 5.38 6.68 11.18
C GLU A 184 4.92 7.82 10.25
N GLU A 185 4.83 7.55 8.95
CA GLU A 185 4.44 8.54 7.94
C GLU A 185 3.38 7.98 6.98
N ILE A 186 2.30 8.75 6.77
CA ILE A 186 1.34 8.50 5.71
C ILE A 186 1.32 9.69 4.73
N GLU A 187 1.63 9.39 3.47
CA GLU A 187 1.54 10.31 2.34
C GLU A 187 0.24 10.06 1.57
N ILE A 188 -0.48 11.13 1.25
CA ILE A 188 -1.76 11.11 0.53
C ILE A 188 -1.59 11.97 -0.72
N PRO A 189 -1.11 11.36 -1.83
CA PRO A 189 -0.73 12.08 -3.04
C PRO A 189 -1.91 12.51 -3.91
N GLU A 190 -3.15 12.09 -3.63
CA GLU A 190 -4.31 12.32 -4.52
C GLU A 190 -5.51 12.95 -3.78
N HIS A 191 -6.57 13.26 -4.52
CA HIS A 191 -7.80 13.88 -3.99
C HIS A 191 -8.64 12.98 -3.08
N SER A 192 -8.24 11.73 -2.85
CA SER A 192 -8.99 10.73 -2.09
C SER A 192 -8.62 10.66 -0.61
N TRP A 193 -8.57 11.82 0.01
CA TRP A 193 -8.20 11.91 1.41
C TRP A 193 -9.32 11.48 2.36
N GLN A 194 -10.59 11.66 1.96
CA GLN A 194 -11.73 11.48 2.84
C GLN A 194 -11.76 10.08 3.46
N PRO A 195 -11.60 8.99 2.67
CA PRO A 195 -11.66 7.66 3.25
C PRO A 195 -10.48 7.35 4.17
N ILE A 196 -9.30 7.90 3.87
CA ILE A 196 -8.09 7.72 4.69
C ILE A 196 -8.25 8.46 6.01
N ALA A 197 -8.64 9.73 5.97
CA ALA A 197 -8.85 10.55 7.16
C ALA A 197 -9.96 10.00 8.05
N ARG A 198 -11.08 9.54 7.46
CA ARG A 198 -12.15 8.84 8.20
C ARG A 198 -11.67 7.55 8.83
N SER A 199 -10.84 6.77 8.13
CA SER A 199 -10.27 5.54 8.69
C SER A 199 -9.42 5.85 9.92
N LEU A 200 -8.63 6.92 9.90
CA LEU A 200 -7.79 7.33 11.04
C LEU A 200 -8.57 7.81 12.27
N LEU A 201 -9.85 8.15 12.12
CA LEU A 201 -10.77 8.46 13.24
C LEU A 201 -11.42 7.22 13.86
N ILE A 202 -11.30 6.06 13.22
CA ILE A 202 -11.89 4.81 13.73
C ILE A 202 -11.00 4.28 14.85
N ASN A 203 -11.56 4.22 16.05
CA ASN A 203 -11.01 3.44 17.15
C ASN A 203 -11.43 1.98 17.01
N VAL A 204 -10.46 1.08 16.98
CA VAL A 204 -10.73 -0.36 16.90
C VAL A 204 -10.82 -0.93 18.31
N LEU A 205 -11.93 -1.59 18.59
CA LEU A 205 -12.06 -2.43 19.77
C LEU A 205 -11.26 -3.73 19.52
N PRO A 206 -10.31 -4.09 20.39
CA PRO A 206 -9.67 -5.39 20.29
C PRO A 206 -10.74 -6.48 20.37
N ASP A 207 -10.55 -7.56 19.62
CA ASP A 207 -11.41 -8.73 19.70
C ASP A 207 -11.50 -9.17 21.16
N ALA A 208 -12.71 -9.40 21.65
CA ALA A 208 -12.99 -9.58 23.07
C ALA A 208 -12.47 -10.94 23.56
N ASP A 209 -11.16 -11.03 23.78
CA ASP A 209 -10.52 -12.15 24.45
C ASP A 209 -10.05 -11.72 25.85
N ASP A 210 -10.62 -12.39 26.86
CA ASP A 210 -10.34 -12.35 28.31
C ASP A 210 -10.37 -11.00 29.06
N ASN A 211 -11.53 -10.70 29.67
CA ASN A 211 -11.74 -10.00 30.96
C ASN A 211 -11.02 -8.66 31.26
N LEU A 212 -10.32 -8.08 30.30
CA LEU A 212 -9.62 -6.80 30.43
C LEU A 212 -10.48 -5.69 29.84
N VAL A 213 -10.45 -4.53 30.50
CA VAL A 213 -11.15 -3.32 30.03
C VAL A 213 -10.80 -3.08 28.57
N PRO A 214 -11.78 -2.92 27.66
CA PRO A 214 -11.50 -2.72 26.25
C PRO A 214 -10.70 -1.43 26.06
N HIS A 215 -9.39 -1.58 25.85
CA HIS A 215 -8.53 -0.47 25.46
C HIS A 215 -8.76 -0.22 23.97
N MET A 216 -9.35 0.94 23.64
CA MET A 216 -9.46 1.38 22.26
C MET A 216 -8.05 1.48 21.66
N HIS A 217 -7.81 0.76 20.56
CA HIS A 217 -6.55 0.83 19.85
C HIS A 217 -6.69 1.77 18.65
N MET A 218 -5.81 2.77 18.61
CA MET A 218 -5.66 3.65 17.45
C MET A 218 -5.02 2.91 16.28
N LEU A 219 -5.49 3.20 15.07
CA LEU A 219 -4.83 2.76 13.84
C LEU A 219 -3.49 3.49 13.66
N CYS A 220 -2.45 2.74 13.29
CA CYS A 220 -1.07 3.22 13.17
C CYS A 220 -0.61 4.02 14.40
N PRO A 221 -0.46 3.40 15.59
CA PRO A 221 -0.17 4.11 16.84
C PRO A 221 1.15 4.90 16.83
N HIS A 222 2.08 4.57 15.92
CA HIS A 222 3.36 5.28 15.77
C HIS A 222 3.34 6.39 14.71
N LEU A 223 2.18 6.68 14.13
CA LEU A 223 2.04 7.74 13.13
C LEU A 223 2.45 9.08 13.73
N ARG A 224 3.44 9.72 13.11
CA ARG A 224 3.97 11.04 13.48
C ARG A 224 3.74 12.08 12.40
N ARG A 225 3.50 11.67 11.14
CA ARG A 225 3.41 12.58 10.00
C ARG A 225 2.30 12.19 9.03
N LEU A 226 1.44 13.16 8.72
CA LEU A 226 0.42 13.09 7.68
C LEU A 226 0.74 14.12 6.59
N GLN A 227 1.02 13.66 5.37
CA GLN A 227 1.40 14.54 4.27
C GLN A 227 0.36 14.51 3.14
N PHE A 228 -0.07 15.68 2.71
CA PHE A 228 -1.03 15.87 1.63
C PHE A 228 -0.39 16.70 0.50
N ASN A 229 -0.08 16.06 -0.63
CA ASN A 229 0.76 16.68 -1.67
C ASN A 229 -0.04 17.39 -2.78
N ASP A 230 -1.17 16.85 -3.25
CA ASP A 230 -1.78 17.28 -4.52
C ASP A 230 -3.23 17.77 -4.40
N ARG A 231 -3.49 18.77 -3.56
CA ARG A 231 -4.88 19.06 -3.17
C ARG A 231 -5.55 20.27 -3.78
N PHE A 232 -4.83 21.20 -4.39
CA PHE A 232 -5.48 22.43 -4.87
C PHE A 232 -5.19 22.66 -6.35
N GLU A 233 -6.01 22.04 -7.20
CA GLU A 233 -6.45 22.78 -8.38
C GLU A 233 -6.97 24.13 -7.88
N LYS A 234 -6.39 25.21 -8.41
CA LYS A 234 -6.28 26.55 -7.81
C LYS A 234 -7.59 27.26 -7.40
N SER A 235 -8.76 26.62 -7.50
CA SER A 235 -10.05 27.27 -7.46
C SER A 235 -11.02 26.84 -6.34
N ARG A 236 -10.83 25.71 -5.64
CA ARG A 236 -11.77 25.30 -4.58
C ARG A 236 -11.10 24.80 -3.30
N VAL A 237 -11.42 25.49 -2.21
CA VAL A 237 -11.08 25.12 -0.83
C VAL A 237 -12.18 24.17 -0.35
N ASP A 238 -11.81 22.92 -0.03
CA ASP A 238 -12.73 21.95 0.57
C ASP A 238 -12.76 22.17 2.09
N LEU A 239 -13.78 22.83 2.62
CA LEU A 239 -13.90 23.10 4.07
C LEU A 239 -13.94 21.82 4.90
N ALA A 240 -14.62 20.78 4.39
CA ALA A 240 -14.72 19.51 5.08
C ALA A 240 -13.35 18.84 5.26
N PHE A 241 -12.40 19.10 4.34
CA PHE A 241 -11.01 18.64 4.51
C PHE A 241 -10.37 19.13 5.79
N PHE A 242 -10.41 20.42 6.06
CA PHE A 242 -9.74 20.98 7.23
C PHE A 242 -10.46 20.61 8.51
N GLU A 243 -11.79 20.59 8.49
CA GLU A 243 -12.57 20.17 9.66
C GLU A 243 -12.26 18.73 10.06
N VAL A 244 -12.24 17.82 9.08
CA VAL A 244 -11.92 16.41 9.34
C VAL A 244 -10.45 16.25 9.73
N LEU A 245 -9.51 16.93 9.06
CA LEU A 245 -8.10 16.86 9.41
C LEU A 245 -7.84 17.42 10.81
N ALA A 246 -8.45 18.55 11.18
CA ALA A 246 -8.34 19.12 12.52
C ALA A 246 -8.85 18.12 13.57
N THR A 247 -10.00 17.50 13.31
CA THR A 247 -10.55 16.45 14.18
C THR A 247 -9.58 15.26 14.30
N VAL A 248 -8.99 14.79 13.20
CA VAL A 248 -7.97 13.72 13.24
C VAL A 248 -6.78 14.11 14.12
N LEU A 249 -6.29 15.35 14.00
CA LEU A 249 -5.15 15.79 14.80
C LEU A 249 -5.49 15.90 16.29
N ASP A 250 -6.65 16.45 16.62
CA ASP A 250 -7.09 16.64 18.00
C ASP A 250 -7.31 15.29 18.71
N GLU A 251 -8.05 14.35 18.08
CA GLU A 251 -8.30 13.01 18.63
C GLU A 251 -6.99 12.24 18.90
N ARG A 252 -6.02 12.35 17.99
CA ARG A 252 -4.71 11.70 18.15
C ARG A 252 -3.88 12.37 19.24
N GLN A 253 -3.94 13.70 19.35
CA GLN A 253 -3.27 14.44 20.41
C GLN A 253 -3.84 14.09 21.79
N GLU A 254 -5.16 14.00 21.92
CA GLU A 254 -5.85 13.57 23.15
C GLU A 254 -5.46 12.15 23.56
N SER A 255 -5.20 11.29 22.57
CA SER A 255 -4.72 9.92 22.77
C SER A 255 -3.19 9.82 23.00
N GLY A 256 -2.47 10.95 23.08
CA GLY A 256 -1.02 10.99 23.34
C GLY A 256 -0.13 10.78 22.11
N SER A 257 -0.71 10.74 20.90
CA SER A 257 -0.01 10.59 19.63
C SER A 257 0.14 11.96 18.97
N LEU A 258 1.32 12.57 19.06
CA LEU A 258 1.61 13.83 18.36
C LEU A 258 1.79 13.57 16.86
N VAL A 259 0.85 14.05 16.06
CA VAL A 259 0.89 13.95 14.60
C VAL A 259 1.09 15.33 13.99
N GLU A 260 2.13 15.45 13.20
CA GLU A 260 2.39 16.59 12.34
C GLU A 260 1.59 16.45 11.04
N ALA A 261 0.86 17.49 10.66
CA ALA A 261 0.23 17.57 9.34
C ALA A 261 1.00 18.50 8.41
N ILE A 262 1.26 18.03 7.19
CA ILE A 262 1.89 18.78 6.12
C ILE A 262 0.93 18.86 4.96
N VAL A 263 0.50 20.07 4.60
CA VAL A 263 -0.38 20.33 3.47
C VAL A 263 0.39 21.16 2.46
N GLN A 264 0.61 20.60 1.26
CA GLN A 264 1.40 21.23 0.19
C GLN A 264 2.79 21.70 0.64
N GLY A 265 3.49 20.85 1.38
CA GLY A 265 4.83 21.14 1.90
C GLY A 265 4.86 22.14 3.05
N LYS A 266 3.70 22.53 3.60
CA LYS A 266 3.61 23.43 4.76
C LYS A 266 3.06 22.71 5.98
N HIS A 267 3.72 22.92 7.10
CA HIS A 267 3.26 22.46 8.40
C HIS A 267 1.98 23.21 8.78
N VAL A 268 0.98 22.48 9.26
CA VAL A 268 -0.29 23.03 9.72
C VAL A 268 -0.68 22.41 11.05
N THR A 269 -1.20 23.24 11.95
CA THR A 269 -1.68 22.84 13.28
C THR A 269 -3.20 22.69 13.28
N SER A 270 -3.76 21.91 14.22
CA SER A 270 -5.23 21.77 14.34
C SER A 270 -5.93 23.12 14.55
N ARG A 271 -5.31 24.03 15.31
CA ARG A 271 -5.78 25.40 15.50
C ARG A 271 -5.88 26.18 14.20
N GLU A 272 -4.82 26.17 13.39
CA GLU A 272 -4.81 26.88 12.11
C GLU A 272 -5.87 26.30 11.16
N LEU A 273 -6.03 24.98 11.12
CA LEU A 273 -7.03 24.31 10.29
C LEU A 273 -8.47 24.73 10.63
N ARG A 274 -8.75 25.03 11.91
CA ARG A 274 -10.07 25.52 12.37
C ARG A 274 -10.28 27.02 12.08
N SER A 275 -9.23 27.78 11.81
CA SER A 275 -9.30 29.21 11.52
C SER A 275 -8.98 29.51 10.06
N LEU A 276 -10.03 29.67 9.25
CA LEU A 276 -9.91 30.04 7.83
C LEU A 276 -9.11 31.34 7.62
N GLU A 277 -9.17 32.28 8.57
CA GLU A 277 -8.42 33.53 8.53
C GLU A 277 -6.92 33.30 8.78
N GLU A 278 -6.56 32.47 9.76
CA GLU A 278 -5.15 32.13 10.03
C GLU A 278 -4.52 31.38 8.85
N MET A 279 -5.26 30.45 8.21
CA MET A 279 -4.77 29.78 7.01
C MET A 279 -4.55 30.71 5.81
N LYS A 280 -5.42 31.72 5.64
CA LYS A 280 -5.26 32.75 4.61
C LYS A 280 -4.03 33.61 4.89
N CYS A 281 -3.84 34.03 6.15
CA CYS A 281 -2.71 34.86 6.57
C CYS A 281 -1.35 34.15 6.41
N ASN A 282 -1.26 32.86 6.72
CA ASN A 282 -0.01 32.09 6.62
C ASN A 282 0.39 31.71 5.19
N LYS A 283 -0.32 32.25 4.17
CA LYS A 283 -0.12 31.96 2.74
C LYS A 283 -0.09 30.47 2.45
N VAL A 284 -0.66 29.63 3.30
CA VAL A 284 -0.82 28.18 3.03
C VAL A 284 -1.58 28.01 1.71
N TRP A 285 -2.33 29.05 1.33
CA TRP A 285 -3.14 29.16 0.15
C TRP A 285 -2.81 30.42 -0.65
N LYS A 286 -2.67 30.27 -1.97
CA LYS A 286 -2.85 31.36 -2.91
C LYS A 286 -4.22 31.20 -3.53
N LEU A 287 -5.24 31.88 -3.00
CA LEU A 287 -6.48 32.10 -3.73
C LEU A 287 -6.13 32.90 -4.99
N VAL A 288 -6.25 32.28 -6.15
CA VAL A 288 -6.28 33.04 -7.40
C VAL A 288 -7.61 33.78 -7.38
N LYS A 289 -7.58 35.12 -7.25
CA LYS A 289 -8.76 35.94 -7.47
C LYS A 289 -9.29 35.63 -8.87
N GLN A 290 -10.54 35.20 -8.98
CA GLN A 290 -11.28 35.19 -10.24
C GLN A 290 -11.52 36.63 -10.69
#